data_AF-A0A922XA28-F1
#
_entry.id   AF-A0A922XA28-F1
#
_cell.length_a   1.000
_cell.length_b   1.000
_cell.length_c   1.000
_cell.angle_alpha   90.00
_cell.angle_beta   90.00
_cell.angle_gamma   90.00
#
_symmetry.space_group_name_H-M   'P 1'
#
loop_
_entity.id
_entity.type
_entity.pdbx_description
1 polymer ?
#
loop_
_entity_poly.entity_id
_entity_poly.type
_entity_poly.pdbx_seq_one_letter_code
_entity_poly.pdbx_strand_id
1 'polypeptide(L)'
;MEWMTMLRDTNAFDLSATPIPFRTAHVGQQDSPVPVVSQSEARADARLIEQEITRLTWAVLDGGATLSDRQRLAELVNAQHSQRRRFDR
;
A
#
# COMPACT_ATOMS: atom_id res chain seq x y z
N MET A 1 -48.91 -35.39 -1.49
CA MET A 1 -47.57 -35.40 -0.88
C MET A 1 -47.15 -33.93 -0.82
N GLU A 2 -47.47 -33.11 0.19
CA GLU A 2 -47.11 -33.26 1.63
C GLU A 2 -45.67 -33.81 1.74
N TRP A 3 -44.67 -33.08 2.26
CA TRP A 3 -44.51 -32.72 3.67
C TRP A 3 -43.68 -31.44 3.91
N MET A 4 -44.06 -30.73 4.98
CA MET A 4 -43.32 -29.69 5.73
C MET A 4 -42.07 -30.24 6.47
N THR A 5 -41.27 -29.31 7.02
CA THR A 5 -40.32 -29.44 8.17
C THR A 5 -38.95 -30.07 7.85
N MET A 6 -37.78 -29.61 8.31
CA MET A 6 -37.37 -28.85 9.50
C MET A 6 -36.17 -27.93 9.16
N LEU A 7 -36.11 -26.69 9.67
CA LEU A 7 -35.33 -26.33 10.86
C LEU A 7 -33.94 -27.00 10.93
N ARG A 8 -32.89 -26.27 10.53
CA ARG A 8 -31.56 -26.43 11.14
C ARG A 8 -31.04 -25.06 11.54
N ASP A 9 -31.43 -24.70 12.75
CA ASP A 9 -30.66 -23.85 13.64
C ASP A 9 -29.19 -24.28 13.71
N THR A 10 -28.40 -23.34 14.20
CA THR A 10 -27.10 -23.53 14.87
C THR A 10 -25.87 -23.59 13.97
N ASN A 11 -25.26 -22.42 13.75
CA ASN A 11 -23.87 -22.30 14.11
C ASN A 11 -23.70 -21.04 14.95
N ALA A 12 -23.80 -21.24 16.27
CA ALA A 12 -23.40 -20.26 17.26
C ALA A 12 -21.92 -19.96 17.02
N PHE A 13 -21.59 -18.72 16.67
CA PHE A 13 -20.22 -18.24 16.77
C PHE A 13 -19.89 -18.16 18.26
N ASP A 14 -19.16 -19.17 18.73
CA ASP A 14 -18.57 -19.19 20.06
C ASP A 14 -17.54 -18.06 20.17
N LEU A 15 -17.91 -17.00 20.90
CA LEU A 15 -17.06 -15.85 21.22
C LEU A 15 -16.32 -16.05 22.56
N SER A 16 -16.03 -17.28 22.97
CA SER A 16 -15.18 -17.56 24.13
C SER A 16 -13.68 -17.39 23.86
N ALA A 17 -13.30 -16.70 22.77
CA ALA A 17 -11.92 -16.37 22.45
C ALA A 17 -11.26 -15.63 23.63
N THR A 18 -10.43 -16.38 24.33
CA THR A 18 -9.71 -16.03 25.54
C THR A 18 -8.83 -14.81 25.26
N PRO A 19 -8.83 -13.76 26.12
CA PRO A 19 -7.93 -12.63 25.90
C PRO A 19 -6.48 -13.12 26.00
N ILE A 20 -5.72 -12.94 24.92
CA ILE A 20 -4.29 -13.26 24.88
C ILE A 20 -3.57 -12.31 25.87
N PRO A 21 -2.92 -12.80 26.93
CA PRO A 21 -2.12 -11.94 27.78
C PRO A 21 -0.84 -11.55 27.03
N PHE A 22 -0.65 -10.25 26.79
CA PHE A 22 0.61 -9.73 26.28
C PHE A 22 1.73 -10.03 27.28
N ARG A 23 2.63 -10.94 26.93
CA ARG A 23 3.79 -11.29 27.74
C ARG A 23 4.81 -10.16 27.65
N THR A 24 5.00 -9.45 28.76
CA THR A 24 6.15 -8.58 29.00
C THR A 24 7.43 -9.41 28.99
N ALA A 25 8.26 -9.22 27.97
CA ALA A 25 9.65 -9.65 27.97
C ALA A 25 10.53 -8.41 27.74
N HIS A 26 11.11 -7.91 28.83
CA HIS A 26 12.28 -7.04 28.75
C HIS A 26 13.49 -7.90 28.33
N VAL A 27 14.05 -7.62 27.16
CA VAL A 27 15.45 -7.90 26.84
C VAL A 27 15.97 -6.65 26.16
N GLY A 28 16.84 -5.91 26.84
CA GLY A 28 17.54 -4.78 26.23
C GLY A 28 18.59 -5.28 25.25
N GLN A 29 18.70 -4.62 24.09
CA GLN A 29 19.98 -4.36 23.42
C GLN A 29 19.77 -3.39 22.24
N GLN A 30 20.49 -2.27 22.32
CA GLN A 30 21.20 -1.60 21.22
C GLN A 30 20.49 -0.99 19.99
N ASP A 31 20.93 0.25 19.78
CA ASP A 31 21.38 0.86 18.52
C ASP A 31 20.36 1.44 17.53
N SER A 32 20.48 2.76 17.45
CA SER A 32 20.10 3.67 16.37
C SER A 32 18.60 3.85 16.12
N PRO A 33 18.10 5.11 16.13
CA PRO A 33 16.80 5.41 15.55
C PRO A 33 16.93 5.21 14.05
N VAL A 34 16.61 4.02 13.55
CA VAL A 34 16.30 3.87 12.13
C VAL A 34 15.11 4.80 11.90
N PRO A 35 15.20 5.78 10.99
CA PRO A 35 14.04 6.60 10.67
C PRO A 35 13.04 5.64 10.04
N VAL A 36 12.04 5.23 10.82
CA VAL A 36 10.84 4.60 10.32
C VAL A 36 10.10 5.73 9.60
N VAL A 37 10.58 6.09 8.40
CA VAL A 37 9.74 6.80 7.44
C VAL A 37 8.53 5.91 7.32
N SER A 38 7.38 6.43 7.74
CA SER A 38 6.16 5.65 7.84
C SER A 38 5.93 5.04 6.47
N GLN A 39 5.95 3.71 6.35
CA GLN A 39 5.79 3.04 5.06
C GLN A 39 4.51 3.49 4.34
N SER A 40 3.52 3.93 5.12
CA SER A 40 2.30 4.59 4.69
C SER A 40 2.54 5.91 3.95
N GLU A 41 3.45 6.76 4.43
CA GLU A 41 3.81 8.05 3.81
C GLU A 41 4.55 7.81 2.49
N ALA A 42 5.55 6.92 2.50
CA ALA A 42 6.28 6.54 1.28
C ALA A 42 5.34 5.95 0.20
N ARG A 43 4.33 5.19 0.60
CA ARG A 43 3.32 4.62 -0.31
C ARG A 43 2.34 5.68 -0.83
N ALA A 44 1.97 6.66 0.00
CA ALA A 44 1.14 7.78 -0.43
C ALA A 44 1.88 8.65 -1.45
N ASP A 45 3.15 8.95 -1.20
CA ASP A 45 4.01 9.73 -2.11
C ASP A 45 4.20 9.01 -3.45
N ALA A 46 4.45 7.69 -3.41
CA ALA A 46 4.54 6.89 -4.63
C ALA A 46 3.24 6.94 -5.46
N ARG A 47 2.08 6.90 -4.79
CA ARG A 47 0.78 6.98 -5.46
C ARG A 47 0.56 8.34 -6.12
N LEU A 48 0.98 9.43 -5.49
CA LEU A 48 0.89 10.78 -6.07
C LEU A 48 1.79 10.92 -7.30
N ILE A 49 3.01 10.37 -7.25
CA ILE A 49 3.92 10.34 -8.40
C ILE A 49 3.31 9.55 -9.57
N GLU A 50 2.75 8.37 -9.31
CA GLU A 50 2.11 7.53 -10.34
C GLU A 50 0.89 8.21 -10.97
N GLN A 51 0.09 8.92 -10.18
CA GLN A 51 -1.03 9.71 -10.69
C GLN A 51 -0.56 10.84 -11.61
N GLU A 52 0.50 11.56 -11.22
CA GLU A 52 1.03 12.64 -12.03
C GLU A 52 1.67 12.14 -13.33
N ILE A 53 2.40 11.01 -13.29
CA ILE A 53 2.90 10.32 -14.48
C ILE A 53 1.73 9.96 -15.40
N THR A 54 0.65 9.41 -14.86
CA THR A 54 -0.54 9.02 -15.64
C THR A 54 -1.19 10.24 -16.30
N ARG A 55 -1.39 11.32 -15.54
CA ARG A 55 -1.97 12.57 -16.04
C ARG A 55 -1.15 13.15 -17.19
N LEU A 56 0.17 13.25 -17.02
CA LEU A 56 1.08 13.78 -18.03
C LEU A 56 1.16 12.87 -19.25
N THR A 57 1.10 11.55 -19.07
CA THR A 57 1.07 10.59 -20.18
C THR A 57 -0.15 10.82 -21.08
N TRP A 58 -1.33 10.99 -20.49
CA TRP A 58 -2.53 11.31 -21.27
C TRP A 58 -2.42 12.65 -21.98
N ALA A 59 -1.91 13.69 -21.32
CA ALA A 59 -1.68 14.98 -21.97
C ALA A 59 -0.74 14.88 -23.18
N VAL A 60 0.27 14.01 -23.12
CA VAL A 60 1.18 13.75 -24.25
C VAL A 60 0.48 13.01 -25.38
N LEU A 61 -0.29 11.96 -25.07
CA LEU A 61 -1.03 11.19 -26.06
C LEU A 61 -2.10 12.02 -26.77
N ASP A 62 -2.76 12.91 -26.03
CA ASP A 62 -3.77 13.83 -26.56
C ASP A 62 -3.15 15.01 -27.35
N GLY A 63 -1.82 15.14 -27.36
CA GLY A 63 -1.10 16.22 -28.04
C GLY A 63 -1.14 17.58 -27.34
N GLY A 64 -1.79 17.66 -26.18
CA GLY A 64 -1.93 18.89 -25.39
C GLY A 64 -0.76 19.22 -24.45
N ALA A 65 0.19 18.29 -24.27
CA ALA A 65 1.34 18.50 -23.39
C ALA A 65 2.32 19.54 -23.94
N THR A 66 2.67 20.50 -23.09
CA THR A 66 3.75 21.46 -23.34
C THR A 66 5.13 20.78 -23.30
N LEU A 67 6.18 21.50 -23.69
CA LEU A 67 7.56 21.01 -23.52
C LEU A 67 7.88 20.74 -22.04
N SER A 68 7.46 21.65 -21.14
CA SER A 68 7.67 21.51 -19.70
C SER A 68 6.96 20.28 -19.13
N ASP A 69 5.74 19.99 -19.59
CA ASP A 69 5.01 18.77 -19.20
C ASP A 69 5.78 17.50 -19.59
N ARG A 70 6.34 17.47 -20.79
CA ARG A 70 7.14 16.33 -21.29
C ARG A 70 8.45 16.17 -20.52
N GLN A 71 9.12 17.28 -20.20
CA GLN A 71 10.31 17.28 -19.36
C GLN A 71 10.00 16.74 -17.97
N ARG A 72 8.90 17.23 -17.37
CA ARG A 72 8.45 16.77 -16.06
C ARG A 72 8.12 15.29 -16.05
N LEU A 73 7.44 14.79 -17.08
CA LEU A 73 7.16 13.36 -17.24
C LEU A 73 8.46 12.54 -17.29
N ALA A 74 9.43 12.98 -18.09
CA ALA A 74 10.73 12.30 -18.19
C ALA A 74 11.48 12.25 -16.86
N GLU A 75 11.48 13.35 -16.09
CA GLU A 75 12.07 13.40 -14.74
C GLU A 75 11.43 12.38 -13.80
N LEU A 76 10.10 12.36 -13.74
CA LEU A 76 9.36 11.47 -12.83
C LEU A 76 9.58 9.99 -13.17
N VAL A 77 9.53 9.65 -14.46
CA VAL A 77 9.80 8.27 -14.91
C VAL A 77 11.24 7.86 -14.61
N ASN A 78 12.21 8.74 -14.82
CA ASN A 78 13.62 8.44 -14.53
C ASN A 78 13.88 8.29 -13.02
N ALA A 79 13.22 9.11 -12.19
CA ALA A 79 13.27 8.97 -10.74
C ALA A 79 12.70 7.62 -10.28
N GLN A 80 11.55 7.21 -10.80
CA GLN A 80 10.93 5.92 -10.49
C GLN A 80 11.81 4.74 -10.93
N HIS A 81 12.42 4.83 -12.12
CA HIS A 81 13.35 3.81 -12.60
C HIS A 81 14.61 3.70 -11.74
N SER A 82 15.14 4.84 -11.30
CA SER A 82 16.30 4.90 -10.41
C SER A 82 15.99 4.30 -9.04
N GLN A 83 14.78 4.50 -8.52
CA GLN A 83 14.34 3.85 -7.28
C GLN A 83 14.25 2.34 -7.43
N ARG A 84 13.67 1.82 -8.54
CA ARG A 84 13.59 0.36 -8.79
C ARG A 84 14.96 -0.30 -8.76
N ARG A 85 15.95 0.27 -9.48
CA ARG A 85 17.32 -0.27 -9.53
C ARG A 85 18.05 -0.28 -8.19
N ARG A 86 17.65 0.56 -7.23
CA ARG A 86 18.25 0.56 -5.88
C ARG A 86 17.83 -0.64 -5.03
N PHE A 87 16.68 -1.24 -5.33
CA PHE A 87 16.17 -2.42 -4.61
C PHE A 87 16.64 -3.75 -5.25
N ASP A 88 17.26 -3.71 -6.43
CA ASP A 88 17.78 -4.89 -7.14
C ASP A 88 19.24 -5.24 -6.79
N ARG A 89 19.90 -4.49 -5.89
CA ARG A 89 21.27 -4.71 -5.40
C ARG A 89 21.27 -5.11 -3.93
#